data_AF-A0A7C7AHM8-F1
#
_entry.id   AF-A0A7C7AHM8-F1
#
_cell.length_a   1.000
_cell.length_b   1.000
_cell.length_c   1.000
_cell.angle_alpha   90.00
_cell.angle_beta   90.00
_cell.angle_gamma   90.00
#
_symmetry.space_group_name_H-M   'P 1'
#
loop_
_entity.id
_entity.type
_entity.pdbx_description
1 polymer ?
#
loop_
_entity_poly.entity_id
_entity_poly.type
_entity_poly.pdbx_seq_one_letter_code
_entity_poly.pdbx_strand_id
1 'polypeptide(L)'
;MGGILSAIGLLFGKLMYFIYNTIGFHNYALSLVFFTIVYKLILLPLSIKQTRSMQRMQELQPELQRIQERYKNDKEKLQEEQMKFYQEKGISPTSGCFPLLIQMPIIIALFYVIRMPMSYMLDVPARAVSYMAIVSINEGDLPSIKTDLEIRDPAKDE
;
A
#
# COMPACT_ATOMS: atom_id res chain seq x y z
N MET A 1 -15.37 21.42 2.74
CA MET A 1 -14.97 20.03 3.03
C MET A 1 -13.74 20.00 3.95
N GLY A 2 -13.81 20.52 5.18
CA GLY A 2 -12.61 20.71 6.03
C GLY A 2 -12.76 20.40 7.52
N GLY A 3 -13.98 20.14 8.03
CA GLY A 3 -14.22 19.95 9.47
C GLY A 3 -13.93 18.53 9.97
N ILE A 4 -14.43 17.50 9.28
CA ILE A 4 -14.27 16.10 9.72
C ILE A 4 -12.82 15.63 9.59
N LEU A 5 -12.16 16.00 8.50
CA LEU A 5 -10.77 15.61 8.25
C LEU A 5 -9.80 16.27 9.25
N SER A 6 -10.06 17.52 9.66
CA SER A 6 -9.26 18.22 10.66
C SER A 6 -9.53 17.71 12.08
N ALA A 7 -10.78 17.38 12.41
CA ALA A 7 -11.11 16.76 13.70
C ALA A 7 -10.45 15.38 13.86
N ILE A 8 -10.49 14.55 12.82
CA ILE A 8 -9.81 13.24 12.80
C ILE A 8 -8.30 13.42 12.90
N GLY A 9 -7.73 14.37 12.14
CA GLY A 9 -6.30 14.67 12.18
C GLY A 9 -5.81 15.15 13.55
N LEU A 10 -6.56 16.02 14.22
CA LEU A 10 -6.22 16.51 15.57
C LEU A 10 -6.29 15.39 16.61
N LEU A 11 -7.32 14.53 16.52
CA LEU A 11 -7.50 13.41 17.44
C LEU A 11 -6.37 12.38 17.28
N PHE A 12 -6.02 12.07 16.03
CA PHE A 12 -4.93 11.16 15.70
C PHE A 12 -3.55 11.71 16.07
N GLY A 13 -3.33 13.01 15.83
CA GLY A 13 -2.09 13.71 16.20
C GLY A 13 -1.87 13.75 17.71
N LYS A 14 -2.92 14.02 18.50
CA LYS A 14 -2.85 14.01 19.97
C LYS A 14 -2.55 12.61 20.53
N LEU A 15 -3.13 11.57 19.91
CA LEU A 15 -2.85 10.17 20.25
C LEU A 15 -1.40 9.79 19.93
N MET A 16 -0.91 10.12 18.74
CA MET A 16 0.48 9.84 18.34
C MET A 16 1.48 10.58 19.21
N TYR A 17 1.22 11.85 19.54
CA TYR A 17 2.07 12.64 20.44
C TYR A 17 2.15 12.02 21.84
N PHE A 18 1.02 11.53 22.37
CA PHE A 18 1.00 10.82 23.64
C PHE A 18 1.82 9.53 23.59
N ILE A 19 1.71 8.75 22.52
CA ILE A 19 2.49 7.51 22.34
C ILE A 19 3.99 7.82 22.23
N TYR A 20 4.35 8.84 21.46
CA TYR A 20 5.74 9.28 21.26
C TYR A 20 6.41 9.69 22.57
N ASN A 21 5.72 10.47 23.41
CA ASN A 21 6.27 10.98 24.65
C ASN A 21 6.30 9.94 25.78
N THR A 22 5.38 8.96 25.76
CA THR A 22 5.25 7.99 26.85
C THR A 22 6.02 6.69 26.60
N ILE A 23 6.00 6.19 25.35
CA ILE A 23 6.50 4.85 24.99
C ILE A 23 7.65 4.93 23.98
N GLY A 24 7.69 5.99 23.17
CA GLY A 24 8.66 6.17 22.10
C GLY A 24 10.09 6.48 22.53
N PHE A 25 10.34 6.85 23.78
CA PHE A 25 11.65 7.35 24.26
C PHE A 25 12.27 8.39 23.30
N HIS A 26 11.46 9.32 22.80
CA HIS A 26 11.84 10.30 21.76
C HIS A 26 12.30 9.72 20.40
N ASN A 27 12.21 8.40 20.21
CA ASN A 27 12.50 7.71 18.98
C ASN A 27 11.22 7.47 18.16
N TYR A 28 11.16 8.13 17.01
CA TYR A 28 10.02 8.06 16.11
C TYR A 28 9.81 6.66 15.51
N ALA A 29 10.89 5.96 15.14
CA ALA A 29 10.80 4.61 14.57
C ALA A 29 10.25 3.61 15.59
N LEU A 30 10.70 3.69 16.84
CA LEU A 30 10.21 2.83 17.93
C LEU A 30 8.72 3.08 18.23
N SER A 31 8.31 4.35 18.20
CA SER A 31 6.91 4.75 18.37
C SER A 31 6.00 4.18 17.28
N LEU A 32 6.47 4.20 16.03
CA LEU A 32 5.72 3.69 14.88
C LEU A 32 5.57 2.17 14.95
N VAL A 33 6.65 1.44 15.25
CA VAL A 33 6.61 -0.02 15.42
C VAL A 33 5.62 -0.39 16.54
N PHE A 34 5.71 0.27 17.69
CA PHE A 34 4.77 0.01 18.80
C PHE A 34 3.32 0.32 18.42
N PHE A 35 3.08 1.45 17.76
CA PHE A 35 1.76 1.79 17.24
C PHE A 35 1.21 0.71 16.31
N THR A 36 2.03 0.19 15.38
CA THR A 36 1.59 -0.89 14.49
C THR A 36 1.23 -2.18 15.22
N ILE A 37 1.93 -2.52 16.30
CA ILE A 37 1.62 -3.69 17.13
C ILE A 37 0.28 -3.49 17.84
N VAL A 38 0.08 -2.34 18.50
CA VAL A 38 -1.17 -2.03 19.21
C VAL A 38 -2.36 -1.96 18.25
N TYR A 39 -2.20 -1.25 17.13
CA TYR A 39 -3.19 -1.19 16.07
C TYR A 39 -3.52 -2.60 15.55
N LYS A 40 -2.50 -3.42 15.26
CA LYS A 40 -2.72 -4.79 14.80
C LYS A 40 -3.47 -5.61 15.83
N LEU A 41 -3.18 -5.48 17.13
CA LEU A 41 -3.90 -6.20 18.19
C LEU A 41 -5.37 -5.77 18.28
N ILE A 42 -5.65 -4.47 18.13
CA ILE A 42 -7.02 -3.94 18.13
C ILE A 42 -7.80 -4.43 16.90
N LEU A 43 -7.16 -4.45 15.72
CA LEU A 43 -7.80 -4.92 14.49
C LEU A 43 -7.76 -6.43 14.31
N LEU A 44 -6.96 -7.18 15.07
CA LEU A 44 -6.86 -8.64 14.99
C LEU A 44 -8.22 -9.35 15.04
N PRO A 45 -9.14 -9.06 15.99
CA PRO A 45 -10.47 -9.66 16.00
C PRO A 45 -11.29 -9.31 14.74
N LEU A 46 -11.10 -8.11 14.19
CA LEU A 46 -11.75 -7.68 12.95
C LEU A 46 -11.16 -8.41 11.74
N SER A 47 -9.84 -8.55 11.67
CA SER A 47 -9.13 -9.29 10.63
C SER A 47 -9.50 -10.77 10.63
N ILE A 48 -9.67 -11.40 11.80
CA ILE A 48 -10.15 -12.79 11.89
C ILE A 48 -11.55 -12.94 11.26
N LYS A 49 -12.45 -11.96 11.47
CA LYS A 49 -13.78 -11.97 10.82
C LYS A 49 -13.64 -11.85 9.30
N GLN A 50 -12.73 -11.02 8.81
CA GLN A 50 -12.45 -10.88 7.37
C GLN A 50 -11.88 -12.20 6.78
N THR A 51 -10.94 -12.85 7.47
CA THR A 51 -10.36 -14.13 7.04
C THR A 51 -11.41 -15.26 7.00
N ARG A 52 -12.30 -15.35 8.00
CA ARG A 52 -13.41 -16.32 7.98
C ARG A 52 -14.33 -16.14 6.77
N SER A 53 -14.61 -14.89 6.38
CA SER A 53 -15.40 -14.62 5.17
C SER A 53 -14.69 -15.09 3.90
N MET A 54 -13.36 -14.99 3.83
CA MET A 54 -12.59 -15.48 2.68
C MET A 54 -12.56 -17.00 2.59
N GLN A 55 -12.47 -17.71 3.72
CA GLN A 55 -12.49 -19.18 3.75
C GLN A 55 -13.80 -19.75 3.20
N ARG A 56 -14.95 -19.19 3.60
CA ARG A 56 -16.26 -19.60 3.04
C ARG A 56 -16.35 -19.39 1.53
N MET A 57 -15.69 -18.37 0.99
CA MET A 57 -15.64 -18.15 -0.45
C MET A 57 -14.80 -19.22 -1.17
N GLN A 58 -13.70 -19.68 -0.54
CA GLN A 58 -12.86 -20.76 -1.09
C GLN A 58 -13.62 -22.09 -1.16
N GLU A 59 -14.44 -22.40 -0.15
CA GLU A 59 -15.30 -23.59 -0.14
C GLU A 59 -16.34 -23.58 -1.28
N LEU A 60 -16.78 -22.39 -1.71
CA LEU A 60 -17.76 -22.22 -2.79
C LEU A 60 -17.14 -22.15 -4.19
N GLN A 61 -15.84 -21.97 -4.33
CA GLN A 61 -15.16 -21.98 -5.64
C GLN A 61 -15.51 -23.20 -6.52
N PRO A 62 -15.54 -24.45 -6.03
CA PRO A 62 -15.89 -25.60 -6.86
C PRO A 62 -17.36 -25.60 -7.33
N GLU A 63 -18.30 -25.07 -6.54
CA GLU A 63 -19.70 -24.91 -6.97
C GLU A 63 -19.82 -23.77 -8.00
N LEU A 64 -19.09 -22.68 -7.78
CA LEU A 64 -19.04 -21.55 -8.71
C LEU A 64 -18.47 -21.95 -10.08
N GLN A 65 -17.45 -22.83 -10.11
CA GLN A 65 -16.90 -23.39 -11.34
C GLN A 65 -17.92 -24.24 -12.10
N ARG A 66 -18.75 -25.02 -11.39
CA ARG A 66 -19.84 -25.79 -12.02
C ARG A 66 -20.90 -24.89 -12.67
N ILE A 67 -21.24 -23.77 -12.04
CA ILE A 67 -22.13 -22.75 -12.63
C ILE A 67 -21.45 -22.12 -13.86
N GLN A 68 -20.17 -21.78 -13.76
CA GLN A 68 -19.39 -21.27 -14.89
C GLN A 68 -19.35 -22.22 -16.06
N GLU A 69 -19.16 -23.52 -15.83
CA GLU A 69 -19.18 -24.56 -16.87
C GLU A 69 -20.54 -24.70 -17.55
N ARG A 70 -21.63 -24.62 -16.77
CA ARG A 70 -23.00 -24.74 -17.29
C ARG A 70 -23.39 -23.56 -18.18
N TYR A 71 -22.91 -22.36 -17.87
CA TYR A 71 -23.30 -21.12 -18.56
C TYR A 71 -22.14 -20.45 -19.33
N LYS A 72 -21.09 -21.19 -19.73
CA LYS A 72 -19.92 -20.65 -20.48
C LYS A 72 -20.30 -19.83 -21.71
N ASN A 73 -21.37 -20.23 -22.40
CA ASN A 73 -21.80 -19.62 -23.66
C ASN A 73 -22.78 -18.45 -23.47
N ASP A 74 -23.27 -18.21 -22.26
CA ASP A 74 -24.28 -17.19 -21.97
C ASP A 74 -23.82 -16.34 -20.78
N LYS A 75 -23.05 -15.29 -21.10
CA LYS A 75 -22.46 -14.40 -20.10
C LYS A 75 -23.50 -13.66 -19.27
N GLU A 76 -24.67 -13.39 -19.85
CA GLU A 76 -25.74 -12.65 -19.18
C GLU A 76 -26.38 -13.53 -18.11
N LYS A 77 -26.78 -14.76 -18.47
CA LYS A 77 -27.27 -15.74 -17.49
C LYS A 77 -26.22 -16.15 -16.47
N LEU A 78 -24.95 -16.23 -16.88
CA LEU A 78 -23.86 -16.54 -15.98
C LEU A 78 -23.76 -15.52 -14.84
N GLN A 79 -23.84 -14.22 -15.15
CA GLN A 79 -23.77 -13.17 -14.14
C GLN A 79 -24.98 -13.20 -13.20
N GLU A 80 -26.18 -13.43 -13.75
CA GLU A 80 -27.41 -13.52 -12.97
C GLU A 80 -27.38 -14.70 -11.98
N GLU A 81 -27.01 -15.89 -12.46
CA GLU A 81 -26.94 -17.11 -11.64
C GLU A 81 -25.80 -17.06 -10.62
N GLN A 82 -24.65 -16.47 -10.97
CA GLN A 82 -23.59 -16.21 -9.99
C GLN A 82 -24.07 -15.27 -8.88
N MET A 83 -24.81 -14.22 -9.22
CA MET A 83 -25.32 -13.28 -8.23
C MET A 83 -26.36 -13.92 -7.31
N LYS A 84 -27.30 -14.71 -7.87
CA LYS A 84 -28.27 -15.50 -7.10
C LYS A 84 -27.56 -16.48 -6.16
N PHE A 85 -26.56 -17.19 -6.65
CA PHE A 85 -25.77 -18.13 -5.85
C PHE A 85 -25.07 -17.44 -4.67
N TYR A 86 -24.48 -16.26 -4.88
CA TYR A 86 -23.89 -15.48 -3.78
C TYR A 86 -24.92 -15.03 -2.74
N GLN A 87 -26.13 -14.67 -3.18
CA GLN A 87 -27.24 -14.27 -2.30
C GLN A 87 -27.79 -15.46 -1.50
N GLU A 88 -28.00 -16.61 -2.14
CA GLU A 88 -28.47 -17.84 -1.48
C GLU A 88 -27.49 -18.34 -0.41
N LYS A 89 -26.18 -18.21 -0.66
CA LYS A 89 -25.13 -18.59 0.29
C LYS A 89 -24.78 -17.47 1.29
N GLY A 90 -25.38 -16.29 1.16
CA GLY A 90 -25.21 -15.16 2.07
C GLY A 90 -23.78 -14.61 2.12
N ILE A 91 -23.02 -14.67 1.03
CA ILE A 91 -21.61 -14.26 0.98
C ILE A 91 -21.43 -13.10 0.01
N SER A 92 -20.76 -12.04 0.47
CA SER A 92 -20.45 -10.87 -0.36
C SER A 92 -19.08 -11.01 -1.02
N PRO A 93 -18.99 -10.99 -2.37
CA PRO A 93 -17.73 -11.17 -3.11
C PRO A 93 -16.71 -10.05 -2.90
N THR A 94 -17.15 -8.91 -2.37
CA THR A 94 -16.31 -7.74 -2.06
C THR A 94 -15.42 -7.92 -0.83
N SER A 95 -15.69 -8.91 0.03
CA SER A 95 -14.91 -9.13 1.26
C SER A 95 -13.51 -9.71 1.00
N GLY A 96 -13.28 -10.28 -0.19
CA GLY A 96 -12.02 -10.96 -0.53
C GLY A 96 -10.92 -10.08 -1.12
N CYS A 97 -11.24 -8.91 -1.69
CA CYS A 97 -10.24 -8.05 -2.32
C CYS A 97 -9.63 -7.00 -1.37
N PHE A 98 -10.24 -6.80 -0.20
CA PHE A 98 -9.79 -5.83 0.81
C PHE A 98 -8.32 -6.02 1.26
N PRO A 99 -7.81 -7.25 1.49
CA PRO A 99 -6.41 -7.47 1.84
C PRO A 99 -5.46 -7.16 0.69
N LEU A 100 -5.88 -7.45 -0.54
CA LEU A 100 -5.09 -7.17 -1.73
C LEU A 100 -4.94 -5.66 -1.93
N LEU A 101 -6.02 -4.91 -1.69
CA LEU A 101 -6.03 -3.45 -1.79
C LEU A 101 -5.04 -2.81 -0.81
N ILE A 102 -4.88 -3.38 0.39
CA ILE A 102 -3.91 -2.93 1.40
C ILE A 102 -2.48 -3.38 1.04
N GLN A 103 -2.33 -4.55 0.39
CA GLN A 103 -1.03 -5.09 0.00
C GLN A 103 -0.40 -4.34 -1.19
N MET A 104 -1.20 -3.87 -2.13
CA MET A 104 -0.72 -3.15 -3.33
C MET A 104 0.16 -1.93 -2.98
N PRO A 105 -0.23 -1.03 -2.05
CA PRO A 105 0.61 0.06 -1.57
C PRO A 105 1.97 -0.39 -1.03
N ILE A 106 2.01 -1.50 -0.29
CA ILE A 106 3.24 -2.01 0.32
C ILE A 106 4.22 -2.49 -0.75
N ILE A 107 3.72 -3.16 -1.80
CA ILE A 107 4.56 -3.61 -2.92
C ILE A 107 5.12 -2.41 -3.70
N ILE A 108 4.29 -1.39 -3.94
CA ILE A 108 4.71 -0.16 -4.60
C ILE A 108 5.79 0.55 -3.77
N ALA A 109 5.57 0.70 -2.46
CA ALA A 109 6.54 1.29 -1.56
C ALA A 109 7.87 0.52 -1.55
N LEU A 110 7.82 -0.81 -1.44
CA LEU A 110 9.01 -1.66 -1.47
C LEU A 110 9.75 -1.55 -2.81
N PHE A 111 9.03 -1.47 -3.92
CA PHE A 111 9.61 -1.25 -5.24
C PHE A 111 10.36 0.09 -5.32
N TYR A 112 9.81 1.18 -4.76
CA TYR A 112 10.50 2.47 -4.70
C TYR A 112 11.73 2.44 -3.78
N VAL A 113 11.66 1.75 -2.65
CA VAL A 113 12.81 1.57 -1.73
C VAL A 113 13.94 0.81 -2.41
N ILE A 114 13.64 -0.28 -3.12
CA ILE A 114 14.64 -1.05 -3.86
C ILE A 114 15.24 -0.24 -5.01
N ARG A 115 14.44 0.62 -5.66
CA ARG A 115 14.90 1.44 -6.78
C ARG A 115 15.71 2.67 -6.34
N MET A 116 15.46 3.20 -5.15
CA MET A 116 16.17 4.35 -4.58
C MET A 116 16.50 4.13 -3.09
N PRO A 117 17.35 3.15 -2.76
CA PRO A 117 17.61 2.77 -1.37
C PRO A 117 18.23 3.92 -0.55
N MET A 118 19.03 4.77 -1.20
CA MET A 118 19.73 5.90 -0.58
C MET A 118 18.79 6.97 0.01
N SER A 119 17.63 7.24 -0.62
CA SER A 119 16.67 8.24 -0.10
C SER A 119 15.72 7.67 0.95
N TYR A 120 15.40 6.38 0.88
CA TYR A 120 14.34 5.80 1.72
C TYR A 120 14.85 4.99 2.93
N MET A 121 16.06 4.44 2.90
CA MET A 121 16.60 3.67 4.04
C MET A 121 17.24 4.52 5.14
N LEU A 122 17.69 5.74 4.81
CA LEU A 122 18.46 6.59 5.75
C LEU A 122 17.71 7.85 6.20
N ASP A 123 16.46 8.04 5.77
CA ASP A 123 15.65 9.24 6.04
C ASP A 123 16.43 10.55 5.80
N VAL A 124 17.37 10.51 4.85
CA VAL A 124 18.15 11.67 4.44
C VAL A 124 17.20 12.54 3.62
N PRO A 125 16.86 13.77 4.05
CA PRO A 125 16.05 14.64 3.23
C PRO A 125 16.74 14.76 1.87
N ALA A 126 16.01 14.65 0.76
CA ALA A 126 16.58 14.63 -0.59
C ALA A 126 17.65 15.71 -0.84
N ARG A 127 17.56 16.83 -0.10
CA ARG A 127 18.54 17.92 -0.01
C ARG A 127 19.93 17.51 0.48
N ALA A 128 20.04 16.67 1.51
CA ALA A 128 21.32 16.21 2.04
C ALA A 128 22.02 15.20 1.12
N VAL A 129 21.26 14.45 0.30
CA VAL A 129 21.83 13.64 -0.80
C VAL A 129 22.36 14.55 -1.90
N SER A 130 21.64 15.63 -2.25
CA SER A 130 22.13 16.63 -3.20
C SER A 130 23.41 17.32 -2.72
N TYR A 131 23.49 17.68 -1.44
CA TYR A 131 24.68 18.27 -0.83
C TYR A 131 25.87 17.30 -0.76
N MET A 132 25.65 16.03 -0.41
CA MET A 132 26.73 15.03 -0.47
C MET A 132 27.17 14.78 -1.92
N ALA A 133 26.26 14.75 -2.89
CA ALA A 133 26.62 14.55 -4.29
C ALA A 133 27.49 15.70 -4.83
N ILE A 134 27.14 16.97 -4.56
CA ILE A 134 27.97 18.12 -4.97
C ILE A 134 29.29 18.20 -4.19
N VAL A 135 29.32 17.80 -2.92
CA VAL A 135 30.57 17.74 -2.12
C VAL A 135 31.50 16.64 -2.65
N SER A 136 30.99 15.44 -2.91
CA SER A 136 31.78 14.34 -3.48
C SER A 136 32.22 14.58 -4.94
N ILE A 137 31.46 15.36 -5.73
CA ILE A 137 31.92 15.85 -7.05
C ILE A 137 33.07 16.85 -6.90
N ASN A 138 33.01 17.73 -5.90
CA ASN A 138 34.03 18.76 -5.67
C ASN A 138 35.31 18.22 -5.01
N GLU A 139 35.19 17.15 -4.21
CA GLU A 139 36.33 16.41 -3.62
C GLU A 139 36.92 15.34 -4.55
N GLY A 140 36.30 15.10 -5.71
CA GLY A 140 36.89 14.30 -6.80
C GLY A 140 36.76 12.77 -6.66
N ASP A 141 35.90 12.28 -5.76
CA ASP A 141 35.81 10.84 -5.42
C ASP A 141 34.79 10.06 -6.28
N LEU A 142 34.02 10.74 -7.15
CA LEU A 142 33.16 10.13 -8.17
C LEU A 142 33.53 10.68 -9.55
N PRO A 143 33.75 9.84 -10.58
CA PRO A 143 33.88 10.33 -11.94
C PRO A 143 32.57 11.01 -12.32
N SER A 144 32.67 12.20 -12.92
CA SER A 144 31.54 12.95 -13.43
C SER A 144 30.63 12.02 -14.22
N ILE A 145 29.41 11.78 -13.71
CA ILE A 145 28.33 11.31 -14.58
C ILE A 145 28.12 12.47 -15.56
N LYS A 146 28.79 12.39 -16.71
CA LYS A 146 28.45 13.19 -17.87
C LYS A 146 26.98 12.90 -18.10
N THR A 147 26.17 13.91 -17.89
CA THR A 147 24.78 13.92 -18.26
C THR A 147 24.74 13.85 -19.78
N ASP A 148 24.83 12.65 -20.34
CA ASP A 148 24.50 12.35 -21.74
C ASP A 148 22.96 12.34 -21.90
N LEU A 149 22.26 13.28 -21.23
CA LEU A 149 21.03 13.82 -21.74
C LEU A 149 21.42 14.69 -22.92
N GLU A 150 21.65 14.03 -24.04
CA GLU A 150 21.47 14.63 -25.35
C GLU A 150 20.06 15.19 -25.35
N ILE A 151 19.96 16.50 -25.13
CA ILE A 151 18.74 17.26 -25.38
C ILE A 151 18.48 17.05 -26.87
N ARG A 152 17.59 16.12 -27.17
CA ARG A 152 16.96 15.99 -28.48
C ARG A 152 16.19 17.27 -28.72
N ASP A 153 16.88 18.22 -29.33
CA ASP A 153 16.37 19.49 -29.80
C ASP A 153 15.41 19.22 -30.96
N PRO A 154 14.08 19.44 -30.81
CA PRO A 154 13.09 19.12 -31.84
C PRO A 154 13.13 20.08 -33.05
N ALA A 155 14.12 20.98 -33.14
CA ALA A 155 14.22 21.99 -34.20
C ALA A 155 15.19 21.64 -35.34
N LYS A 156 15.64 20.39 -35.49
CA LYS A 156 16.50 19.93 -36.59
C LYS A 156 15.91 18.83 -37.47
N ASP A 157 14.59 18.66 -37.38
CA ASP A 157 13.83 17.68 -38.17
C ASP A 157 12.87 18.40 -39.15
N GLU A 158 13.36 19.39 -39.91
CA GLU A 158 12.73 19.87 -41.17
C GLU A 158 13.78 20.44 -42.14
#